data_AF-A0A4Y2BYX8-F1
#
_entry.id   AF-A0A4Y2BYX8-F1
#
_cell.length_a   1.000
_cell.length_b   1.000
_cell.length_c   1.000
_cell.angle_alpha   90.00
_cell.angle_beta   90.00
_cell.angle_gamma   90.00
#
_symmetry.space_group_name_H-M   'P 1'
#
loop_
_entity.id
_entity.type
_entity.pdbx_description
1 polymer ?
#
loop_
_entity_poly.entity_id
_entity_poly.type
_entity_poly.pdbx_seq_one_letter_code
_entity_poly.pdbx_strand_id
1 'polypeptide(L)'
;MMDKWEKYTQTIQFYEENKIFKDRSRLILGQDPEDFVRPTILPEHSIVRRLINYAHKTLHHAGVQTTLSHLRERFWIPRGRRIVKEVFKSV
;
A
#
# COMPACT_ATOMS: atom_id res chain seq x y z
N MET A 1 -8.35 36.02 3.26
CA MET A 1 -6.96 35.67 2.89
C MET A 1 -6.44 34.58 3.83
N MET A 2 -7.13 33.44 3.87
CA MET A 2 -6.86 32.25 4.70
C MET A 2 -7.58 31.08 3.99
N ASP A 3 -7.18 30.71 2.77
CA ASP A 3 -8.06 29.84 1.94
C ASP A 3 -7.36 28.92 0.93
N LYS A 4 -6.03 28.86 0.95
CA LYS A 4 -5.30 28.03 -0.04
C LYS A 4 -4.21 27.15 0.58
N TRP A 5 -4.02 27.25 1.89
CA TRP A 5 -3.03 26.46 2.65
C TRP A 5 -3.71 25.44 3.61
N GLU A 6 -4.95 25.68 4.03
CA GLU A 6 -5.81 24.71 4.73
C GLU A 6 -6.21 23.51 3.84
N LYS A 7 -6.14 23.68 2.51
CA LYS A 7 -6.41 22.63 1.52
C LYS A 7 -5.33 21.53 1.45
N TYR A 8 -4.12 21.82 1.92
CA TYR A 8 -2.94 20.94 1.76
C TYR A 8 -2.38 20.38 3.08
N THR A 9 -2.93 20.76 4.23
CA THR A 9 -2.69 20.08 5.52
C THR A 9 -3.29 18.65 5.56
N GLN A 10 -3.93 18.23 4.45
CA GLN A 10 -4.20 16.85 4.01
C GLN A 10 -2.92 16.02 3.74
N THR A 11 -1.94 16.14 4.63
CA THR A 11 -0.71 15.36 4.65
C THR A 11 -1.08 13.89 4.84
N ILE A 12 -0.44 12.97 4.10
CA ILE A 12 -0.53 11.55 4.42
C ILE A 12 -0.02 11.41 5.86
N GLN A 13 -0.91 11.11 6.79
CA GLN A 13 -0.56 11.00 8.20
C GLN A 13 -0.05 9.60 8.44
N PHE A 14 1.25 9.49 8.71
CA PHE A 14 1.84 8.26 9.22
C PHE A 14 1.70 8.24 10.73
N TYR A 15 1.36 7.09 11.28
CA TYR A 15 1.29 6.88 12.72
C TYR A 15 1.70 5.45 13.05
N GLU A 16 2.04 5.23 14.31
CA GLU A 16 2.43 3.91 14.80
C GLU A 16 1.34 3.39 15.72
N GLU A 17 0.91 2.15 15.48
CA GLU A 17 -0.08 1.44 16.30
C GLU A 17 0.46 0.04 16.57
N ASN A 18 0.54 -0.39 17.83
CA ASN A 18 1.06 -1.70 18.21
C ASN A 18 2.47 -2.01 17.66
N LYS A 19 3.34 -0.99 17.56
CA LYS A 19 4.68 -1.08 16.95
C LYS A 19 4.69 -1.35 15.43
N ILE A 20 3.56 -1.09 14.77
CA ILE A 20 3.39 -1.23 13.32
C ILE A 20 3.12 0.15 12.74
N PHE A 21 3.89 0.52 11.72
CA PHE A 21 3.66 1.76 10.98
C PHE A 21 2.46 1.62 10.05
N LYS A 22 1.56 2.59 10.10
CA LYS A 22 0.38 2.70 9.25
C LYS A 22 0.32 4.08 8.62
N ASP A 23 -0.30 4.16 7.45
CA ASP A 23 -0.74 5.44 6.89
C ASP A 23 -2.24 5.62 7.06
N ARG A 24 -2.69 6.86 7.16
CA ARG A 24 -4.11 7.21 7.04
C ARG A 24 -4.36 7.64 5.61
N SER A 25 -5.09 6.82 4.87
CA SER A 25 -5.51 7.19 3.51
C SER A 25 -6.45 8.40 3.55
N ARG A 26 -6.59 9.08 2.40
CA ARG A 26 -7.54 10.19 2.25
C ARG A 26 -9.00 9.72 2.11
N LEU A 27 -9.22 8.40 2.05
CA LEU A 27 -10.55 7.78 1.97
C LEU A 27 -11.08 7.56 3.40
N ILE A 28 -11.31 8.67 4.11
CA ILE A 28 -11.71 8.64 5.53
C ILE A 28 -13.24 8.53 5.71
N LEU A 29 -14.00 8.71 4.62
CA LEU A 29 -15.47 8.82 4.65
C LEU A 29 -16.19 7.60 4.05
N GLY A 30 -15.46 6.60 3.55
CA GLY A 30 -16.03 5.37 3.00
C GLY A 30 -16.25 4.31 4.08
N GLN A 31 -17.23 3.42 3.88
CA GLN A 31 -17.39 2.19 4.68
C GLN A 31 -16.41 1.10 4.24
N ASP A 32 -15.22 1.51 3.80
CA ASP A 32 -14.22 0.59 3.29
C ASP A 32 -13.57 -0.20 4.45
N PRO A 33 -12.99 -1.37 4.16
CA PRO A 33 -12.27 -2.14 5.16
C PRO A 33 -11.18 -1.32 5.85
N GLU A 34 -10.97 -1.60 7.13
CA GLU A 34 -9.97 -0.96 7.98
C GLU A 34 -8.56 -0.96 7.36
N ASP A 35 -8.13 -2.11 6.84
CA ASP A 35 -6.83 -2.30 6.18
C ASP A 35 -6.68 -1.43 4.92
N PHE A 36 -7.79 -1.00 4.30
CA PHE A 36 -7.78 -0.13 3.12
C PHE A 36 -7.73 1.35 3.51
N VAL A 37 -8.52 1.73 4.52
CA VAL A 37 -8.53 3.10 5.04
C VAL A 37 -7.21 3.40 5.75
N ARG A 38 -6.65 2.42 6.44
CA ARG A 38 -5.43 2.52 7.25
C ARG A 38 -4.44 1.40 6.95
N PRO A 39 -3.82 1.41 5.75
CA PRO A 39 -2.89 0.36 5.33
C PRO A 39 -1.71 0.20 6.28
N THR A 40 -1.25 -1.05 6.39
CA THR A 40 0.02 -1.33 7.06
C THR A 40 1.17 -1.02 6.12
N ILE A 41 2.13 -0.24 6.58
CA ILE A 41 3.34 0.06 5.81
C ILE A 41 4.29 -1.13 5.93
N LEU A 42 4.57 -1.77 4.80
CA LEU A 42 5.53 -2.86 4.73
C LEU A 42 6.84 -2.36 4.11
N PRO A 43 7.89 -2.10 4.93
CA PRO A 43 9.19 -1.74 4.42
C PRO A 43 9.79 -2.90 3.62
N GLU A 44 10.87 -2.62 2.88
CA GLU A 44 11.55 -3.62 2.08
C GLU A 44 12.13 -4.73 2.97
N HIS A 45 11.46 -5.88 2.97
CA HIS A 45 11.80 -7.05 3.76
C HIS A 45 11.58 -8.32 2.92
N SER A 46 12.24 -9.42 3.27
CA SER A 46 12.15 -10.70 2.53
C SER A 46 10.70 -11.20 2.38
N ILE A 47 9.84 -10.89 3.36
CA ILE A 47 8.42 -11.23 3.35
C ILE A 47 7.63 -10.52 2.23
N VAL A 48 8.03 -9.31 1.84
CA VAL A 48 7.35 -8.54 0.79
C VAL A 48 7.43 -9.26 -0.55
N ARG A 49 8.60 -9.84 -0.87
CA ARG A 49 8.78 -10.61 -2.11
C ARG A 49 7.92 -11.88 -2.12
N ARG A 50 7.81 -12.57 -0.97
CA ARG A 50 6.93 -13.73 -0.82
C ARG A 50 5.46 -13.35 -0.97
N LEU A 51 5.05 -12.22 -0.38
CA LEU A 51 3.71 -11.68 -0.49
C LEU A 51 3.35 -11.31 -1.95
N ILE A 52 4.26 -10.65 -2.66
CA ILE A 52 4.08 -10.32 -4.08
C ILE A 52 3.93 -11.59 -4.92
N ASN A 53 4.79 -12.60 -4.69
CA ASN A 53 4.69 -13.89 -5.38
C ASN A 53 3.37 -14.61 -5.10
N TYR A 54 2.92 -14.59 -3.85
CA TYR A 54 1.63 -15.14 -3.46
C TYR A 54 0.49 -14.43 -4.20
N ALA A 55 0.45 -13.09 -4.14
CA ALA A 55 -0.56 -12.29 -4.82
C ALA A 55 -0.58 -12.54 -6.34
N HIS A 56 0.60 -12.61 -6.98
CA HIS A 56 0.70 -12.90 -8.41
C HIS A 56 0.10 -14.27 -8.77
N LYS A 57 0.36 -15.32 -7.97
CA LYS A 57 -0.19 -16.66 -8.19
C LYS A 57 -1.70 -16.72 -7.94
N THR A 58 -2.16 -16.12 -6.84
CA THR A 58 -3.60 -16.06 -6.49
C THR A 58 -4.42 -15.30 -7.54
N LEU A 59 -3.80 -14.29 -8.17
CA LEU A 59 -4.41 -13.51 -9.25
C LEU A 59 -4.15 -14.10 -10.64
N HIS A 60 -3.85 -15.40 -10.75
CA HIS A 60 -3.66 -16.10 -12.03
C HIS A 60 -2.62 -15.42 -12.95
N HIS A 61 -1.47 -15.07 -12.38
CA HIS A 61 -0.37 -14.40 -13.08
C HIS A 61 -0.70 -13.01 -13.62
N ALA A 62 -1.60 -12.28 -12.95
CA ALA A 62 -1.93 -10.92 -13.33
C ALA A 62 -0.70 -9.99 -13.37
N GLY A 63 -0.77 -9.00 -14.26
CA GLY A 63 0.29 -8.03 -14.47
C GLY A 63 0.61 -7.15 -13.26
N VAL A 64 1.66 -6.34 -13.40
CA VAL A 64 2.20 -5.49 -12.33
C VAL A 64 1.14 -4.55 -11.73
N GLN A 65 0.30 -3.94 -12.56
CA GLN A 65 -0.73 -2.99 -12.10
C GLN A 65 -1.76 -3.70 -11.20
N THR A 66 -2.34 -4.80 -11.68
CA THR A 66 -3.35 -5.56 -10.93
C THR A 66 -2.80 -6.08 -9.61
N THR A 67 -1.60 -6.66 -9.64
CA THR A 67 -0.95 -7.17 -8.43
C THR A 67 -0.67 -6.06 -7.43
N LEU A 68 -0.19 -4.90 -7.91
CA LEU A 68 0.07 -3.75 -7.04
C LEU A 68 -1.22 -3.15 -6.45
N SER A 69 -2.30 -3.10 -7.23
CA SER A 69 -3.61 -2.63 -6.74
C SER A 69 -4.16 -3.56 -5.66
N HIS A 70 -4.11 -4.88 -5.87
CA HIS A 70 -4.55 -5.85 -4.86
C HIS A 70 -3.73 -5.74 -3.57
N LEU A 71 -2.40 -5.55 -3.66
CA LEU A 71 -1.57 -5.36 -2.46
C LEU A 71 -1.94 -4.06 -1.72
N ARG A 72 -2.28 -2.99 -2.44
CA ARG A 72 -2.70 -1.70 -1.86
C ARG A 72 -4.05 -1.73 -1.17
N GLU A 73 -4.83 -2.80 -1.34
CA GLU A 73 -6.06 -2.98 -0.56
C GLU A 73 -5.77 -3.13 0.93
N ARG A 74 -4.53 -3.50 1.29
CA ARG A 74 -4.15 -3.82 2.68
C ARG A 74 -2.79 -3.28 3.11
N PHE A 75 -1.88 -3.12 2.17
CA PHE A 75 -0.48 -2.81 2.44
C PHE A 75 0.03 -1.64 1.61
N TRP A 76 0.72 -0.73 2.29
CA TRP A 76 1.51 0.30 1.63
C TRP A 76 2.97 -0.15 1.54
N ILE A 77 3.40 -0.59 0.36
CA ILE A 77 4.78 -1.02 0.10
C ILE A 77 5.57 0.14 -0.54
N PRO A 78 6.55 0.75 0.14
CA PRO A 78 7.40 1.76 -0.45
C PRO A 78 8.11 1.22 -1.69
N ARG A 79 8.12 2.01 -2.78
CA ARG A 79 8.65 1.58 -4.08
C ARG A 79 8.01 0.29 -4.63
N GLY A 80 6.78 -0.05 -4.21
CA GLY A 80 6.12 -1.32 -4.51
C GLY A 80 6.14 -1.71 -5.99
N ARG A 81 5.87 -0.78 -6.92
CA ARG A 81 5.93 -1.05 -8.37
C ARG A 81 7.30 -1.56 -8.83
N ARG A 82 8.40 -1.04 -8.27
CA ARG A 82 9.76 -1.48 -8.58
C ARG A 82 9.95 -2.93 -8.13
N ILE A 83 9.58 -3.21 -6.88
CA ILE A 83 9.73 -4.54 -6.27
C ILE A 83 8.87 -5.58 -7.01
N VAL A 84 7.62 -5.26 -7.37
CA VAL A 84 6.76 -6.16 -8.15
C VAL A 84 7.41 -6.51 -9.49
N LYS A 85 7.99 -5.52 -10.20
CA LYS A 85 8.72 -5.77 -11.45
C LYS A 85 9.94 -6.67 -11.26
N GLU A 86 10.69 -6.49 -10.17
CA GLU A 86 11.86 -7.34 -9.86
C GLU A 86 11.44 -8.79 -9.60
N VAL A 87 10.36 -8.99 -8.84
CA VAL A 87 9.82 -10.32 -8.56
C VAL A 87 9.36 -10.99 -9.86
N PHE A 88 8.66 -10.28 -10.73
CA PHE A 88 8.14 -10.85 -11.98
C PHE A 88 9.24 -11.19 -13.00
N LYS A 89 10.41 -10.53 -12.93
CA LYS A 89 11.59 -10.93 -13.73
C LYS A 89 12.26 -12.20 -13.21
N SER A 90 11.95 -12.60 -11.99
CA SER A 90 12.58 -13.73 -11.29
C SER A 90 11.68 -14.97 -11.23
N VAL A 91 10.47 -14.89 -11.81
CA VAL A 91 9.48 -15.97 -11.97
C VAL A 91 9.50 -16.40 -13.42
#